data_AF-A0A7Z9W9A5-F1
#
_entry.id   AF-A0A7Z9W9A5-F1
#
_cell.length_a   1.000
_cell.length_b   1.000
_cell.length_c   1.000
_cell.angle_alpha   90.00
_cell.angle_beta   90.00
_cell.angle_gamma   90.00
#
_symmetry.space_group_name_H-M   'P 1'
#
loop_
_entity.id
_entity.type
_entity.pdbx_description
1 polymer ?
#
loop_
_entity_poly.entity_id
_entity_poly.type
_entity_poly.pdbx_seq_one_letter_code
_entity_poly.pdbx_strand_id
1 'polypeptide(L)'
;MDFRQSRVKFLKSGKGYLNLVGLYWLKEGENSIGSGSDNDLIFPQEFPENFGVAIKSGESIKFDYSQPVTHNDQEDRSSLTFLLDERPNLFSWKSFQWFILESGGNYAVRLRNFENPVLKKPLNLNFYPVY
;
A
#
# COMPACT_ATOMS: atom_id res chain seq x y z
N MET A 1 -27.91 -4.23 15.75
CA MET A 1 -26.59 -4.67 15.22
C MET A 1 -25.53 -4.12 16.16
N ASP A 2 -24.81 -5.00 16.84
CA ASP A 2 -23.82 -4.67 17.87
C ASP A 2 -22.62 -3.91 17.25
N PHE A 3 -22.36 -2.69 17.74
CA PHE A 3 -21.23 -1.85 17.31
C PHE A 3 -19.90 -2.61 17.30
N ARG A 4 -19.71 -3.53 18.25
CA ARG A 4 -18.50 -4.34 18.37
C ARG A 4 -18.33 -5.27 17.17
N GLN A 5 -19.40 -5.89 16.69
CA GLN A 5 -19.36 -6.76 15.51
C GLN A 5 -19.11 -5.95 14.23
N SER A 6 -19.75 -4.81 14.06
CA SER A 6 -19.50 -3.90 12.92
C SER A 6 -18.06 -3.38 12.90
N ARG A 7 -17.50 -3.08 14.07
CA ARG A 7 -16.09 -2.65 14.22
C ARG A 7 -15.11 -3.74 13.81
N VAL A 8 -15.32 -4.98 14.28
CA VAL A 8 -14.49 -6.13 13.89
C VAL A 8 -14.59 -6.38 12.39
N LYS A 9 -15.80 -6.33 11.82
CA LYS A 9 -16.03 -6.50 10.38
C LYS A 9 -15.31 -5.43 9.56
N PHE A 10 -15.34 -4.16 9.99
CA PHE A 10 -14.61 -3.08 9.34
C PHE A 10 -13.10 -3.26 9.42
N LEU A 11 -12.56 -3.58 10.60
CA LEU A 11 -11.12 -3.78 10.82
C LEU A 11 -10.54 -4.90 9.95
N LYS A 12 -11.32 -5.97 9.72
CA LYS A 12 -10.94 -7.10 8.85
C LYS A 12 -11.27 -6.89 7.36
N SER A 13 -12.01 -5.83 7.02
CA SER A 13 -12.38 -5.57 5.62
C SER A 13 -11.16 -5.12 4.80
N GLY A 14 -11.28 -5.13 3.47
CA GLY A 14 -10.24 -4.59 2.59
C GLY A 14 -9.94 -3.09 2.79
N LYS A 15 -10.83 -2.36 3.48
CA LYS A 15 -10.63 -0.96 3.85
C LYS A 15 -10.16 -0.78 5.31
N GLY A 16 -10.05 -1.87 6.08
CA GLY A 16 -9.69 -1.85 7.50
C GLY A 16 -8.19 -1.71 7.75
N TYR A 17 -7.81 -1.23 8.94
CA TYR A 17 -6.41 -0.92 9.25
C TYR A 17 -5.50 -2.15 9.43
N LEU A 18 -6.06 -3.35 9.60
CA LEU A 18 -5.27 -4.57 9.87
C LEU A 18 -4.53 -5.11 8.66
N ASN A 19 -4.90 -4.67 7.45
CA ASN A 19 -4.19 -5.04 6.24
C ASN A 19 -3.04 -4.08 5.91
N LEU A 20 -2.85 -2.99 6.66
CA LEU A 20 -1.77 -2.04 6.42
C LEU A 20 -0.45 -2.63 6.90
N VAL A 21 0.49 -2.77 5.97
CA VAL A 21 1.81 -3.39 6.24
C VAL A 21 2.97 -2.43 5.99
N GLY A 22 2.74 -1.27 5.38
CA GLY A 22 3.78 -0.27 5.15
C GLY A 22 3.27 1.16 4.97
N LEU A 23 4.12 2.12 5.29
CA LEU A 23 4.01 3.54 4.92
C LEU A 23 5.43 3.99 4.57
N TYR A 24 5.65 4.37 3.32
CA TYR A 24 6.98 4.76 2.85
C TYR A 24 6.93 6.13 2.20
N TRP A 25 7.66 7.10 2.74
CA TRP A 25 7.71 8.44 2.18
C TRP A 25 8.52 8.44 0.88
N LEU A 26 8.03 9.18 -0.11
CA LEU A 26 8.71 9.36 -1.38
C LEU A 26 9.54 10.64 -1.33
N LYS A 27 10.81 10.53 -1.69
CA LYS A 27 11.66 11.68 -1.99
C LYS A 27 11.47 12.10 -3.46
N GLU A 28 11.87 13.32 -3.78
CA GLU A 28 11.94 13.77 -5.17
C GLU A 28 13.00 12.96 -5.95
N GLY A 29 12.74 12.64 -7.21
CA GLY A 29 13.59 11.79 -8.03
C GLY A 29 13.34 10.29 -7.81
N GLU A 30 14.38 9.48 -7.97
CA GLU A 30 14.28 8.02 -7.93
C GLU A 30 14.15 7.48 -6.50
N ASN A 31 13.24 6.52 -6.33
CA ASN A 31 12.99 5.79 -5.09
C ASN A 31 12.98 4.29 -5.43
N SER A 32 14.02 3.56 -5.04
CA SER A 32 14.07 2.10 -5.29
C SER A 32 13.09 1.34 -4.39
N ILE A 33 12.45 0.31 -4.94
CA ILE A 33 11.41 -0.49 -4.27
C ILE A 33 11.78 -1.97 -4.37
N GLY A 34 11.72 -2.66 -3.25
CA GLY A 34 11.91 -4.11 -3.18
C GLY A 34 12.17 -4.59 -1.76
N SER A 35 12.37 -5.89 -1.59
CA SER A 35 12.65 -6.49 -0.27
C SER A 35 14.12 -6.40 0.15
N GLY A 36 15.01 -5.98 -0.76
CA GLY A 36 16.42 -5.74 -0.47
C GLY A 36 16.60 -4.59 0.52
N SER A 37 17.56 -4.74 1.44
CA SER A 37 17.83 -3.77 2.51
C SER A 37 18.47 -2.46 2.04
N ASP A 38 18.93 -2.43 0.79
CA ASP A 38 19.53 -1.30 0.09
C ASP A 38 18.50 -0.45 -0.68
N ASN A 39 17.23 -0.88 -0.72
CA ASN A 39 16.17 -0.09 -1.32
C ASN A 39 15.77 1.10 -0.45
N ASP A 40 15.34 2.20 -1.09
CA ASP A 40 14.72 3.33 -0.40
C ASP A 40 13.41 2.93 0.27
N LEU A 41 12.61 2.12 -0.43
CA LEU A 41 11.30 1.62 0.00
C LEU A 41 11.40 0.10 0.20
N ILE A 42 11.86 -0.29 1.40
CA ILE A 42 12.01 -1.70 1.78
C ILE A 42 10.62 -2.33 1.98
N PHE A 43 10.18 -3.07 0.98
CA PHE A 43 8.91 -3.78 0.98
C PHE A 43 9.02 -5.14 1.72
N PRO A 44 7.88 -5.77 2.05
CA PRO A 44 7.86 -7.10 2.63
C PRO A 44 8.62 -8.14 1.80
N GLN A 45 9.15 -9.17 2.45
CA GLN A 45 10.01 -10.21 1.87
C GLN A 45 9.36 -11.01 0.73
N GLU A 46 8.04 -10.95 0.62
CA GLU A 46 7.28 -11.56 -0.48
C GLU A 46 7.48 -10.85 -1.83
N PHE A 47 7.98 -9.62 -1.82
CA PHE A 47 8.42 -8.89 -3.01
C PHE A 47 9.84 -9.33 -3.44
N PRO A 48 10.17 -9.26 -4.75
CA PRO A 48 11.56 -9.38 -5.21
C PRO A 48 12.48 -8.37 -4.53
N GLU A 49 13.76 -8.72 -4.39
CA GLU A 49 14.78 -7.80 -3.85
C GLU A 49 14.84 -6.50 -4.63
N ASN A 50 14.71 -6.60 -5.96
CA ASN A 50 14.61 -5.47 -6.88
C ASN A 50 13.26 -5.52 -7.59
N PHE A 51 12.23 -4.91 -6.99
CA PHE A 51 10.89 -4.93 -7.54
C PHE A 51 10.66 -3.82 -8.56
N GLY A 52 11.19 -2.62 -8.32
CA GLY A 52 10.98 -1.49 -9.20
C GLY A 52 11.53 -0.17 -8.68
N VAL A 53 11.18 0.91 -9.35
CA VAL A 53 11.55 2.28 -8.99
C VAL A 53 10.33 3.18 -9.13
N ALA A 54 10.13 4.06 -8.14
CA ALA A 54 9.21 5.19 -8.25
C ALA A 54 10.01 6.48 -8.48
N ILE A 55 9.76 7.14 -9.60
CA ILE A 55 10.39 8.41 -9.96
C ILE A 55 9.37 9.51 -9.72
N LYS A 56 9.56 10.29 -8.65
CA LYS A 56 8.71 11.44 -8.34
C LYS A 56 9.26 12.68 -9.05
N SER A 57 8.39 13.37 -9.80
CA SER A 57 8.68 14.62 -10.48
C SER A 57 7.55 15.61 -10.21
N GLY A 58 7.69 16.41 -9.16
CA GLY A 58 6.68 17.36 -8.70
C GLY A 58 5.38 16.65 -8.33
N GLU A 59 4.35 16.87 -9.14
CA GLU A 59 3.00 16.32 -8.99
C GLU A 59 2.75 15.04 -9.80
N SER A 60 3.79 14.51 -10.46
CA SER A 60 3.71 13.25 -11.20
C SER A 60 4.60 12.18 -10.58
N ILE A 61 4.21 10.92 -10.77
CA ILE A 61 5.05 9.77 -10.44
C ILE A 61 5.06 8.83 -11.65
N LYS A 62 6.26 8.35 -11.96
CA LYS A 62 6.47 7.19 -12.83
C LYS A 62 6.85 5.99 -11.98
N PHE A 63 6.08 4.91 -12.07
CA PHE A 63 6.50 3.61 -11.55
C PHE A 63 7.04 2.77 -12.69
N ASP A 64 8.22 2.21 -12.49
CA ASP A 64 8.80 1.14 -13.30
C ASP A 64 8.91 -0.11 -12.43
N TYR A 65 8.47 -1.26 -12.93
CA TYR A 65 8.44 -2.50 -12.14
C TYR A 65 8.91 -3.70 -12.97
N SER A 66 9.55 -4.65 -12.31
CA SER A 66 10.11 -5.87 -12.91
C SER A 66 9.08 -7.00 -13.04
N GLN A 67 7.87 -6.78 -12.52
CA GLN A 67 6.76 -7.74 -12.51
C GLN A 67 5.48 -7.06 -13.04
N PRO A 68 4.54 -7.80 -13.66
CA PRO A 68 3.25 -7.23 -14.05
C PRO A 68 2.48 -6.73 -12.81
N VAL A 69 2.02 -5.49 -12.86
CA VAL A 69 1.26 -4.84 -11.79
C VAL A 69 -0.09 -4.43 -12.35
N THR A 70 -1.17 -4.69 -11.61
CA THR A 70 -2.49 -4.17 -12.00
C THR A 70 -2.62 -2.73 -11.52
N HIS A 71 -2.92 -1.81 -12.43
CA HIS A 71 -3.28 -0.43 -12.12
C HIS A 71 -4.77 -0.21 -12.42
N ASN A 72 -5.57 0.19 -11.43
CA ASN A 72 -7.01 0.45 -11.58
C ASN A 72 -7.77 -0.67 -12.33
N ASP A 73 -7.55 -1.91 -11.92
CA ASP A 73 -8.14 -3.12 -12.52
C ASP A 73 -7.71 -3.43 -13.96
N GLN A 74 -6.71 -2.70 -14.49
CA GLN A 74 -6.07 -2.96 -15.77
C GLN A 74 -4.65 -3.49 -15.56
N GLU A 75 -4.29 -4.57 -16.26
CA GLU A 75 -2.95 -5.13 -16.17
C GLU A 75 -1.95 -4.19 -16.87
N ASP A 76 -1.00 -3.66 -16.12
CA ASP A 76 0.15 -2.94 -16.62
C ASP A 76 1.39 -3.83 -16.52
N ARG A 77 2.19 -3.85 -17.58
CA ARG A 77 3.26 -4.85 -17.74
C ARG A 77 4.64 -4.35 -17.37
N SER A 78 4.86 -3.04 -17.29
CA SER A 78 6.24 -2.56 -17.11
C SER A 78 6.38 -1.17 -16.52
N SER A 79 5.50 -0.23 -16.86
CA SER A 79 5.69 1.15 -16.44
C SER A 79 4.43 1.98 -16.58
N LEU A 80 4.11 2.76 -15.56
CA LEU A 80 3.01 3.72 -15.57
C LEU A 80 3.50 5.10 -15.13
N THR A 81 3.12 6.13 -15.87
CA THR A 81 3.22 7.53 -15.41
C THR A 81 1.81 8.08 -15.18
N PHE A 82 1.61 8.73 -14.04
CA PHE A 82 0.32 9.28 -13.65
C PHE A 82 0.50 10.56 -12.82
N LEU A 83 -0.54 11.38 -12.79
CA LEU A 83 -0.60 12.56 -11.94
C LEU A 83 -1.17 12.22 -10.56
N LEU A 84 -0.67 12.86 -9.51
CA LEU A 84 -1.03 12.58 -8.13
C LEU A 84 -2.47 12.98 -7.77
N ASP A 85 -3.07 13.88 -8.54
CA ASP A 85 -4.44 14.36 -8.42
C ASP A 85 -5.46 13.46 -9.16
N GLU A 86 -5.03 12.71 -10.17
CA GLU A 86 -5.83 11.72 -10.91
C GLU A 86 -6.13 10.49 -10.04
N ARG A 87 -7.12 10.59 -9.15
CA ARG A 87 -7.51 9.50 -8.24
C ARG A 87 -8.69 8.67 -8.78
N PRO A 88 -8.74 7.36 -8.48
CA PRO A 88 -7.79 6.59 -7.67
C PRO A 88 -6.55 6.15 -8.47
N ASN A 89 -5.38 6.10 -7.82
CA ASN A 89 -4.18 5.44 -8.32
C ASN A 89 -3.94 4.18 -7.48
N LEU A 90 -4.58 3.09 -7.87
CA LEU A 90 -4.56 1.84 -7.11
C LEU A 90 -3.73 0.79 -7.84
N PHE A 91 -2.66 0.36 -7.19
CA PHE A 91 -1.73 -0.63 -7.73
C PHE A 91 -1.89 -1.93 -6.97
N SER A 92 -1.88 -3.07 -7.65
CA SER A 92 -2.00 -4.38 -7.03
C SER A 92 -1.01 -5.38 -7.62
N TRP A 93 -0.43 -6.20 -6.76
CA TRP A 93 0.45 -7.30 -7.13
C TRP A 93 0.28 -8.44 -6.13
N LYS A 94 -0.11 -9.62 -6.61
CA LYS A 94 -0.51 -10.77 -5.75
C LYS A 94 -1.56 -10.33 -4.72
N SER A 95 -1.31 -10.55 -3.43
CA SER A 95 -2.17 -10.15 -2.31
C SER A 95 -1.89 -8.72 -1.82
N PHE A 96 -0.92 -8.03 -2.41
CA PHE A 96 -0.56 -6.68 -2.05
C PHE A 96 -1.28 -5.64 -2.89
N GLN A 97 -1.60 -4.52 -2.26
CA GLN A 97 -2.16 -3.35 -2.93
C GLN A 97 -1.59 -2.09 -2.31
N TRP A 98 -1.25 -1.10 -3.12
CA TRP A 98 -0.77 0.18 -2.65
C TRP A 98 -1.38 1.34 -3.42
N PHE A 99 -1.32 2.51 -2.80
CA PHE A 99 -1.77 3.78 -3.34
C PHE A 99 -0.89 4.89 -2.79
N ILE A 100 -0.93 6.05 -3.44
CA ILE A 100 -0.23 7.24 -2.96
C ILE A 100 -1.10 7.97 -1.95
N LEU A 101 -0.54 8.19 -0.76
CA LEU A 101 -1.10 8.99 0.31
C LEU A 101 -0.40 10.35 0.32
N GLU A 102 -1.18 11.43 0.28
CA GLU A 102 -0.70 12.79 0.46
C GLU A 102 -0.94 13.25 1.90
N SER A 103 0.06 13.88 2.51
CA SER A 103 -0.06 14.47 3.85
C SER A 103 0.87 15.66 4.00
N GLY A 104 0.30 16.84 4.22
CA GLY A 104 1.07 18.07 4.47
C GLY A 104 2.04 18.43 3.32
N GLY A 105 1.64 18.21 2.07
CA GLY A 105 2.47 18.45 0.88
C GLY A 105 3.52 17.38 0.58
N ASN A 106 3.59 16.32 1.39
CA ASN A 106 4.46 15.17 1.16
C ASN A 106 3.66 13.97 0.66
N TYR A 107 4.32 13.07 -0.07
CA TYR A 107 3.70 11.89 -0.64
C TYR A 107 4.32 10.62 -0.08
N ALA A 108 3.50 9.61 0.17
CA ALA A 108 3.93 8.32 0.67
C ALA A 108 3.22 7.17 -0.06
N VAL A 109 3.91 6.06 -0.24
CA VAL A 109 3.30 4.79 -0.66
C VAL A 109 2.69 4.12 0.56
N ARG A 110 1.37 3.91 0.54
CA ARG A 110 0.65 3.16 1.56
C ARG A 110 0.42 1.74 1.09
N LEU A 111 1.07 0.76 1.72
CA LEU A 111 1.01 -0.64 1.32
C LEU A 111 0.04 -1.45 2.19
N ARG A 112 -0.77 -2.28 1.54
CA ARG A 112 -1.68 -3.24 2.13
C ARG A 112 -1.34 -4.67 1.70
N ASN A 113 -1.58 -5.63 2.58
CA ASN A 113 -1.56 -7.06 2.29
C ASN A 113 -2.91 -7.67 2.73
N PHE A 114 -3.69 -8.15 1.76
CA PHE A 114 -5.00 -8.76 2.00
C PHE A 114 -4.95 -10.21 2.48
N GLU A 115 -3.80 -10.87 2.39
CA GLU A 115 -3.57 -12.22 2.92
C GLU A 115 -2.78 -12.22 4.23
N ASN A 116 -2.56 -11.05 4.83
CA ASN A 116 -1.81 -10.93 6.08
C ASN A 116 -2.37 -11.89 7.15
N PRO A 117 -1.55 -12.80 7.70
CA PRO A 117 -1.99 -13.79 8.71
C PRO A 117 -2.69 -13.17 9.92
N VAL A 118 -2.41 -11.90 10.25
CA VAL A 118 -3.09 -11.13 11.31
C VAL A 118 -4.60 -11.00 11.05
N LEU A 119 -5.06 -10.98 9.80
CA LEU A 119 -6.48 -10.95 9.44
C LEU A 119 -7.22 -12.22 9.86
N LYS A 120 -6.51 -13.37 9.89
CA LYS A 120 -7.06 -14.67 10.29
C LYS A 120 -7.06 -14.87 11.81
N LYS A 121 -6.28 -14.08 12.57
CA LYS A 121 -6.25 -14.17 14.03
C LYS A 121 -7.55 -13.58 14.66
N PRO A 122 -8.01 -14.12 15.79
CA PRO A 122 -9.07 -13.49 16.58
C PRO A 122 -8.57 -12.14 17.11
N LEU A 123 -9.39 -11.10 16.96
CA LEU A 123 -9.08 -9.77 17.47
C LEU A 123 -9.61 -9.65 18.90
N ASN A 124 -8.70 -9.68 19.87
CA ASN A 124 -9.04 -9.38 21.26
C ASN A 124 -9.04 -7.85 21.45
N LEU A 125 -10.14 -7.21 21.05
CA LEU A 125 -10.33 -5.78 21.24
C LEU A 125 -10.83 -5.51 22.66
N ASN A 126 -10.02 -4.79 23.44
CA ASN A 126 -10.46 -4.25 24.73
C ASN A 126 -11.25 -2.97 24.47
N PHE A 127 -12.46 -2.89 25.01
CA PHE A 127 -13.30 -1.69 24.94
C PHE A 127 -13.35 -1.02 26.32
N TYR A 128 -13.24 0.30 26.34
CA TYR A 128 -13.45 1.06 27.57
C TYR A 128 -14.90 0.89 28.05
N PRO A 129 -15.14 0.80 29.37
CA PRO A 129 -16.48 0.81 29.91
C PRO A 129 -17.16 2.14 29.56
N VAL A 130 -18.40 2.05 29.13
CA VAL A 130 -19.29 3.20 28.97
C VAL A 130 -20.13 3.23 30.25
N TYR A 131 -19.97 4.29 31.04
CA TYR A 131 -20.80 4.54 32.23
C TYR A 131 -22.01 5.40 31.85
#